data_AF-A0A2P5Y9N6-F1
#
_entry.id   AF-A0A2P5Y9N6-F1
#
_cell.length_a   1.000
_cell.length_b   1.000
_cell.length_c   1.000
_cell.angle_alpha   90.00
_cell.angle_beta   90.00
_cell.angle_gamma   90.00
#
_symmetry.space_group_name_H-M   'P 1'
#
loop_
_entity.id
_entity.type
_entity.pdbx_description
1 polymer ?
#
loop_
_entity_poly.entity_id
_entity_poly.type
_entity_poly.pdbx_seq_one_letter_code
_entity_poly.pdbx_strand_id
1 'polypeptide(L)'
;MASQVSQMPSSFPLSSNKDEMRPKTDYPPSIWGDFFHNCPDKNIDAKTEKCHQQLKEEVRKMIVAPMSNSTQKLAFIDSVQRLGVSYHFTKEIEELENIYHNNNDAENELYTTSLKI
;
A
#
# COMPACT_ATOMS: atom_id res chain seq x y z
N MET A 1 -3.70 -83.94 -0.06
CA MET A 1 -3.61 -84.24 1.39
C MET A 1 -2.73 -83.19 2.03
N ALA A 2 -3.14 -82.70 3.19
CA ALA A 2 -2.50 -81.60 3.89
C ALA A 2 -1.10 -81.94 4.41
N SER A 3 -0.25 -80.92 4.56
CA SER A 3 0.51 -80.76 5.81
C SER A 3 0.91 -79.29 5.96
N GLN A 4 0.35 -78.62 6.97
CA GLN A 4 0.78 -77.30 7.39
C GLN A 4 2.00 -77.42 8.31
N VAL A 5 3.02 -76.59 8.09
CA VAL A 5 4.12 -76.40 9.04
C VAL A 5 3.87 -75.09 9.76
N SER A 6 3.75 -75.19 11.08
CA SER A 6 3.55 -74.11 12.04
C SER A 6 4.68 -73.08 11.96
N GLN A 7 4.34 -71.81 11.72
CA GLN A 7 5.26 -70.69 11.97
C GLN A 7 4.91 -70.06 13.31
N MET A 8 5.87 -70.08 14.24
CA MET A 8 5.84 -69.26 15.44
C MET A 8 5.98 -67.78 15.04
N PRO A 9 5.19 -66.86 15.61
CA PRO A 9 5.37 -65.44 15.35
C PRO A 9 6.62 -64.97 16.11
N SER A 10 7.68 -64.61 15.40
CA SER A 10 8.75 -63.81 16.00
C SER A 10 8.18 -62.43 16.30
N SER A 11 7.91 -62.17 17.58
CA SER A 11 7.51 -60.87 18.08
C SER A 11 8.70 -59.91 18.01
N PHE A 12 8.97 -59.36 16.83
CA PHE A 12 9.54 -58.03 16.74
C PHE A 12 8.36 -57.08 16.69
N PRO A 13 8.18 -56.18 17.67
CA PRO A 13 7.15 -55.18 17.57
C PRO A 13 7.55 -54.25 16.44
N LEU A 14 6.93 -54.43 15.27
CA LEU A 14 6.78 -53.37 14.30
C LEU A 14 5.82 -52.35 14.92
N SER A 15 6.30 -51.62 15.94
CA SER A 15 5.65 -50.42 16.41
C SER A 15 5.86 -49.39 15.31
N SER A 16 5.03 -49.47 14.27
CA SER A 16 4.77 -48.36 13.37
C SER A 16 3.91 -47.32 14.10
N ASN A 17 4.38 -46.88 15.27
CA ASN A 17 3.99 -45.62 15.87
C ASN A 17 5.12 -44.63 15.57
N LYS A 18 5.40 -44.45 14.27
CA LYS A 18 5.94 -43.16 13.85
C LYS A 18 4.73 -42.23 13.88
N ASP A 19 4.33 -41.83 15.07
CA ASP A 19 3.70 -40.54 15.26
C ASP A 19 4.66 -39.57 14.57
N GLU A 20 4.29 -39.12 13.37
CA GLU A 20 5.03 -38.09 12.66
C GLU A 20 5.00 -36.86 13.56
N MET A 21 6.06 -36.72 14.35
CA MET A 21 6.24 -35.65 15.33
C MET A 21 6.48 -34.36 14.55
N ARG A 22 5.39 -33.80 13.99
CA ARG A 22 5.42 -32.49 13.33
C ARG A 22 5.92 -31.49 14.38
N PRO A 23 6.98 -30.71 14.07
CA PRO A 23 7.46 -29.69 14.98
C PRO A 23 6.33 -28.75 15.41
N LYS A 24 6.14 -28.56 16.71
CA LYS A 24 5.18 -27.60 17.24
C LYS A 24 5.67 -26.19 16.94
N THR A 25 4.78 -25.35 16.44
CA THR A 25 5.05 -23.95 16.15
C THR A 25 4.47 -23.07 17.26
N ASP A 26 5.29 -22.18 17.80
CA ASP A 26 4.89 -21.19 18.84
C ASP A 26 4.79 -19.78 18.24
N TYR A 27 4.14 -19.68 17.08
CA TYR A 27 3.95 -18.38 16.42
C TYR A 27 2.82 -17.61 17.10
N PRO A 28 3.00 -16.30 17.35
CA PRO A 28 1.94 -15.49 17.89
C PRO A 28 0.75 -15.44 16.91
N PRO A 29 -0.49 -15.44 17.41
CA PRO A 29 -1.67 -15.36 16.55
C PRO A 29 -1.73 -14.00 15.82
N SER A 30 -2.51 -13.96 14.75
CA SER A 30 -2.79 -12.71 14.03
C SER A 30 -3.44 -11.69 14.96
N ILE A 31 -2.89 -10.48 15.01
CA ILE A 31 -3.48 -9.34 15.75
C ILE A 31 -4.83 -8.89 15.16
N TRP A 32 -5.09 -9.25 13.90
CA TRP A 32 -6.27 -8.80 13.17
C TRP A 32 -7.43 -9.79 13.26
N GLY A 33 -7.15 -11.06 13.55
CA GLY A 33 -8.16 -12.13 13.56
C GLY A 33 -9.07 -12.03 12.33
N ASP A 34 -10.37 -11.89 12.60
CA ASP A 34 -11.40 -11.84 11.58
C ASP A 34 -11.87 -10.42 11.21
N PHE A 35 -11.21 -9.39 11.74
CA PHE A 35 -11.68 -8.01 11.69
C PHE A 35 -11.91 -7.47 10.27
N PHE A 36 -11.12 -7.93 9.30
CA PHE A 36 -11.23 -7.54 7.90
C PHE A 36 -11.96 -8.56 7.02
N HIS A 37 -12.56 -9.62 7.57
CA HIS A 37 -13.31 -10.59 6.78
C HIS A 37 -14.57 -9.99 6.14
N ASN A 38 -15.17 -8.98 6.79
CA ASN A 38 -16.31 -8.25 6.26
C ASN A 38 -15.91 -6.80 6.02
N CYS A 39 -16.04 -6.34 4.77
CA CYS A 39 -15.89 -4.93 4.41
C CYS A 39 -17.30 -4.33 4.25
N PRO A 40 -17.83 -3.57 5.23
CA PRO A 40 -19.11 -2.92 5.07
C PRO A 40 -19.05 -1.90 3.93
N ASP A 41 -20.16 -1.77 3.21
CA ASP A 41 -20.24 -0.87 2.06
C ASP A 41 -19.93 0.57 2.49
N LYS A 42 -19.13 1.27 1.67
CA LYS A 42 -18.74 2.66 1.93
C LYS A 42 -19.91 3.59 1.66
N ASN A 43 -20.86 3.65 2.59
CA ASN A 43 -21.91 4.65 2.58
C ASN A 43 -21.34 6.00 3.03
N ILE A 44 -20.73 6.72 2.09
CA ILE A 44 -20.38 8.13 2.27
C ILE A 44 -21.68 8.93 2.10
N ASP A 45 -22.01 9.79 3.06
CA ASP A 45 -23.19 10.63 2.94
C ASP A 45 -23.01 11.68 1.82
N ALA A 46 -24.13 12.07 1.20
CA ALA A 46 -24.12 12.97 0.05
C ALA A 46 -23.47 14.35 0.36
N LYS A 47 -23.50 14.79 1.62
CA LYS A 47 -22.87 16.07 2.01
C LYS A 47 -21.35 15.91 2.04
N THR A 48 -20.83 14.80 2.56
CA THR A 48 -19.40 14.50 2.55
C THR A 48 -18.87 14.35 1.12
N GLU A 49 -19.60 13.65 0.24
CA GLU A 49 -19.23 13.53 -1.17
C GLU A 49 -19.18 14.90 -1.86
N LYS A 50 -20.20 15.75 -1.63
CA LYS A 50 -20.22 17.11 -2.18
C LYS A 50 -19.05 17.96 -1.69
N CYS A 51 -18.72 17.87 -0.39
CA CYS A 51 -17.58 18.57 0.20
C CYS A 51 -16.27 18.10 -0.42
N HIS A 52 -16.11 16.80 -0.62
CA HIS A 52 -14.94 16.22 -1.29
C HIS A 52 -14.76 16.79 -2.71
N GLN A 53 -15.82 16.81 -3.53
CA GLN A 53 -15.75 17.35 -4.88
C GLN A 53 -15.41 18.85 -4.90
N GLN A 54 -15.95 19.63 -3.95
CA GLN A 54 -15.63 21.05 -3.83
C GLN A 54 -14.16 21.28 -3.47
N LEU A 55 -13.64 20.58 -2.45
CA LEU A 55 -12.24 20.70 -2.06
C LEU A 55 -11.31 20.24 -3.19
N LYS A 56 -11.67 19.16 -3.89
CA LYS A 56 -10.90 18.66 -5.03
C LYS A 56 -10.76 19.74 -6.12
N GLU A 57 -11.85 20.41 -6.47
CA GLU A 57 -11.79 21.51 -7.46
C GLU A 57 -10.99 22.72 -6.95
N GLU A 58 -11.09 23.08 -5.67
CA GLU A 58 -10.30 24.18 -5.11
C GLU A 58 -8.79 23.86 -5.16
N VAL A 59 -8.38 22.65 -4.79
CA VAL A 59 -6.99 22.20 -4.92
C VAL A 59 -6.55 22.24 -6.38
N ARG A 60 -7.36 21.73 -7.31
CA ARG A 60 -7.06 21.77 -8.75
C ARG A 60 -6.81 23.20 -9.24
N LYS A 61 -7.65 24.15 -8.84
CA LYS A 61 -7.47 25.58 -9.19
C LYS A 61 -6.17 26.14 -8.61
N MET A 62 -5.81 25.79 -7.38
CA MET A 62 -4.54 26.22 -6.78
C MET A 62 -3.31 25.65 -7.52
N ILE A 63 -3.40 24.42 -8.04
CA ILE A 63 -2.33 23.81 -8.84
C ILE A 63 -2.18 24.54 -10.18
N VAL A 64 -3.27 24.78 -10.90
CA VAL A 64 -3.25 25.39 -12.25
C VAL A 64 -3.00 26.90 -12.21
N ALA A 65 -3.33 27.58 -11.11
CA ALA A 65 -3.13 29.02 -10.99
C ALA A 65 -1.67 29.42 -11.23
N PRO A 66 -1.43 30.53 -11.96
CA PRO A 66 -0.10 31.10 -12.06
C PRO A 66 0.31 31.61 -10.68
N MET A 67 1.36 31.04 -10.12
CA MET A 67 1.93 31.47 -8.84
C MET A 67 3.23 32.20 -9.12
N SER A 68 3.36 33.42 -8.60
CA SER A 68 4.55 34.26 -8.79
C SER A 68 5.80 33.67 -8.13
N ASN A 69 5.64 32.90 -7.06
CA ASN A 69 6.72 32.21 -6.35
C ASN A 69 6.77 30.72 -6.69
N SER A 70 7.77 30.32 -7.49
CA SER A 70 8.03 28.93 -7.87
C SER A 70 8.23 28.01 -6.67
N THR A 71 8.96 28.46 -5.64
CA THR A 71 9.21 27.70 -4.40
C THR A 71 7.93 27.38 -3.64
N GLN A 72 7.03 28.36 -3.52
CA GLN A 72 5.75 28.16 -2.81
C GLN A 72 4.86 27.16 -3.56
N LYS A 73 4.89 27.20 -4.90
CA LYS A 73 4.17 26.25 -5.73
C LYS A 73 4.70 24.82 -5.57
N LEU A 74 6.03 24.64 -5.56
CA LEU A 74 6.65 23.33 -5.30
C LEU A 74 6.30 22.78 -3.90
N ALA A 75 6.38 23.62 -2.86
CA ALA A 75 6.01 23.21 -1.50
C ALA A 75 4.52 22.80 -1.37
N PHE A 76 3.64 23.46 -2.14
CA PHE A 76 2.24 23.08 -2.20
C PHE A 76 2.04 21.71 -2.88
N ILE A 77 2.74 21.44 -3.98
CA ILE A 77 2.69 20.15 -4.67
C ILE A 77 3.23 19.02 -3.77
N ASP A 78 4.35 19.25 -3.10
CA ASP A 78 4.90 18.30 -2.11
C ASP A 78 3.87 17.98 -1.02
N SER A 79 3.17 19.00 -0.51
CA SER A 79 2.09 18.80 0.47
C SER A 79 0.96 17.93 -0.08
N VAL A 80 0.52 18.17 -1.32
CA VAL A 80 -0.53 17.36 -1.99
C VAL A 80 -0.09 15.90 -2.15
N GLN A 81 1.17 15.67 -2.51
CA GLN A 81 1.75 14.32 -2.63
C GLN A 81 1.86 13.62 -1.27
N ARG A 82 2.37 14.29 -0.24
CA ARG A 82 2.53 13.74 1.13
C ARG A 82 1.20 13.47 1.83
N LEU A 83 0.14 14.19 1.46
CA LEU A 83 -1.23 13.91 1.89
C LEU A 83 -1.84 12.67 1.21
N GLY A 84 -1.19 12.12 0.17
CA GLY A 84 -1.68 10.94 -0.55
C GLY A 84 -2.89 11.23 -1.46
N VAL A 85 -3.12 12.49 -1.83
CA VAL A 85 -4.25 12.92 -2.67
C VAL A 85 -3.82 13.34 -4.08
N SER A 86 -2.53 13.28 -4.40
CA SER A 86 -1.98 13.66 -5.71
C SER A 86 -2.54 12.85 -6.89
N TYR A 87 -3.02 11.62 -6.66
CA TYR A 87 -3.63 10.77 -7.69
C TYR A 87 -4.87 11.39 -8.35
N HIS A 88 -5.47 12.41 -7.73
CA HIS A 88 -6.56 13.18 -8.31
C HIS A 88 -6.11 14.23 -9.34
N PHE A 89 -4.83 14.58 -9.35
CA PHE A 89 -4.27 15.74 -10.07
C PHE A 89 -3.05 15.36 -10.93
N THR A 90 -2.94 14.09 -11.33
CA THR A 90 -1.78 13.58 -12.06
C THR A 90 -1.47 14.41 -13.31
N LYS A 91 -2.49 14.79 -14.08
CA LYS A 91 -2.33 15.57 -15.31
C LYS A 91 -1.79 16.98 -15.02
N GLU A 92 -2.37 17.66 -14.04
CA GLU A 92 -1.97 19.01 -13.66
C GLU A 92 -0.53 19.05 -13.12
N ILE A 93 -0.11 18.00 -12.39
CA ILE A 93 1.26 17.89 -11.87
C ILE A 93 2.25 17.61 -13.01
N GLU A 94 1.95 16.67 -13.92
CA GLU A 94 2.79 16.38 -15.09
C GLU A 94 2.98 17.62 -15.99
N GLU A 95 1.94 18.41 -16.20
CA GLU A 95 2.03 19.66 -16.98
C GLU A 95 2.96 20.67 -16.30
N LEU A 96 2.91 20.77 -14.97
CA LEU A 96 3.81 21.65 -14.21
C LEU A 96 5.26 21.18 -14.29
N GLU A 97 5.53 19.89 -14.16
CA GLU A 97 6.87 19.33 -14.31
C GLU A 97 7.48 19.69 -15.68
N ASN A 98 6.70 19.59 -16.75
CA ASN A 98 7.12 20.00 -18.09
C ASN A 98 7.48 21.49 -18.15
N ILE A 99 6.66 22.36 -17.54
CA ILE A 99 6.95 23.80 -17.48
C ILE A 99 8.26 24.05 -16.73
N TYR A 100 8.47 23.42 -15.57
CA TYR A 100 9.69 23.62 -14.79
C TYR A 100 10.94 23.11 -15.48
N HIS A 101 10.86 22.00 -16.21
CA HIS A 101 11.99 21.45 -16.97
C HIS A 101 12.43 22.40 -18.11
N ASN A 102 11.46 23.10 -18.73
CA ASN A 102 11.71 24.02 -19.84
C ASN A 102 12.23 25.40 -19.41
N ASN A 103 12.04 25.80 -18.14
CA ASN A 103 12.42 27.12 -17.61
C ASN A 103 13.75 27.08 -16.85
N ASN A 104 14.75 26.35 -17.35
CA ASN A 104 16.01 26.07 -16.64
C ASN A 104 16.99 27.26 -16.60
N ASP A 105 16.49 28.46 -16.32
CA ASP A 105 17.28 29.67 -16.08
C ASP A 105 17.17 30.09 -14.60
N ALA A 106 18.35 30.22 -13.99
CA ALA A 106 18.67 30.84 -12.69
C ALA A 106 18.66 29.96 -11.41
N GLU A 107 19.85 29.98 -10.80
CA GLU A 107 20.22 29.84 -9.39
C GLU A 107 19.14 29.29 -8.45
N ASN A 108 19.14 27.96 -8.27
CA ASN A 108 18.25 27.29 -7.34
C ASN A 108 18.96 27.04 -6.01
N GLU A 109 18.41 27.53 -4.91
CA GLU A 109 18.80 27.12 -3.56
C GLU A 109 18.74 25.59 -3.39
N LEU A 110 19.51 25.04 -2.46
CA LEU A 110 19.58 23.59 -2.22
C LEU A 110 18.19 22.97 -2.00
N TYR A 111 17.32 23.67 -1.28
CA TYR A 111 15.94 23.23 -1.02
C TYR A 111 15.11 23.10 -2.30
N THR A 112 15.13 24.11 -3.17
CA THR A 112 14.34 24.10 -4.41
C THR A 112 14.89 23.10 -5.42
N THR A 113 16.20 22.88 -5.44
CA THR A 113 16.84 21.85 -6.28
C THR A 113 16.48 20.45 -5.80
N SER A 114 16.50 20.21 -4.48
CA SER A 114 16.20 18.89 -3.90
C SER A 114 14.74 18.47 -4.11
N LEU A 115 13.81 19.44 -4.15
CA LEU A 115 12.39 19.20 -4.41
C LEU A 115 12.05 18.90 -5.88
N LYS A 116 12.98 19.16 -6.81
CA LYS A 116 12.79 18.88 -8.24
C LYS A 116 13.23 17.47 -8.66
N ILE A 117 13.92 16.73 -7.78
CA ILE A 117 14.44 15.37 -8.02
C ILE A 117 13.41 14.35 -7.54
#